data_AF-A0A7X6Z7H0-F1
#
_entry.id   AF-A0A7X6Z7H0-F1
#
_cell.length_a   1.000
_cell.length_b   1.000
_cell.length_c   1.000
_cell.angle_alpha   90.00
_cell.angle_beta   90.00
_cell.angle_gamma   90.00
#
_symmetry.space_group_name_H-M   'P 1'
#
loop_
_entity.id
_entity.type
_entity.pdbx_description
1 polymer ?
#
loop_
_entity_poly.entity_id
_entity_poly.type
_entity_poly.pdbx_seq_one_letter_code
_entity_poly.pdbx_strand_id
1 'polypeptide(L)'
;MKRMIGREMNRIYEQRRLRAELARDSAVHFAYQQHPRLEALDREIAAAGADLLLEAIEPRRPEAARARMARLKEDRSAYLLAHQIPPDFDQPRYTCPICHDTGEHDGERCSCYQALLVPLLFDEANLNSLKRFRFDTFDASLFSDQANPALYQSDLSPRQQILGLKRVSEQFVAQFDAPDTRSMLFIGKPGTGKTFLMACIAQALLDQG
;
A
#
# COMPACT_ATOMS: atom_id res chain seq x y z
N MET A 1 1.75 21.82 -4.04
CA MET A 1 1.69 20.47 -4.66
C MET A 1 2.35 19.40 -3.79
N LYS A 2 3.69 19.27 -3.71
CA LYS A 2 4.36 18.26 -2.85
C LYS A 2 3.91 18.26 -1.37
N ARG A 3 3.66 19.45 -0.80
CA ARG A 3 3.15 19.62 0.58
C ARG A 3 1.71 19.15 0.81
N MET A 4 0.92 18.98 -0.25
CA MET A 4 -0.49 18.56 -0.12
C MET A 4 -0.58 17.04 -0.05
N ILE A 5 0.12 16.35 -0.97
CA ILE A 5 0.18 14.88 -0.99
C ILE A 5 0.83 14.34 0.28
N GLY A 6 1.92 14.95 0.75
CA GLY A 6 2.55 14.52 2.01
C GLY A 6 1.60 14.62 3.22
N ARG A 7 0.75 15.66 3.29
CA ARG A 7 -0.26 15.78 4.35
C ARG A 7 -1.34 14.71 4.22
N GLU A 8 -1.78 14.43 3.00
CA GLU A 8 -2.79 13.39 2.76
C GLU A 8 -2.26 11.99 3.09
N MET A 9 -1.01 11.68 2.73
CA MET A 9 -0.38 10.42 3.11
C MET A 9 -0.31 10.25 4.63
N ASN A 10 0.14 11.29 5.35
CA ASN A 10 0.19 11.26 6.81
C ASN A 10 -1.21 11.04 7.42
N ARG A 11 -2.24 11.70 6.87
CA ARG A 11 -3.62 11.54 7.30
C ARG A 11 -4.10 10.09 7.11
N ILE A 12 -3.81 9.47 5.96
CA ILE A 12 -4.20 8.08 5.69
C ILE A 12 -3.52 7.12 6.66
N TYR A 13 -2.23 7.29 6.90
CA TYR A 13 -1.48 6.49 7.88
C TYR A 13 -2.03 6.65 9.30
N GLU A 14 -2.29 7.89 9.72
CA GLU A 14 -2.90 8.19 11.02
C GLU A 14 -4.29 7.54 11.17
N GLN A 15 -5.13 7.62 10.14
CA GLN A 15 -6.44 6.97 10.13
C GLN A 15 -6.36 5.45 10.23
N ARG A 16 -5.40 4.82 9.53
CA ARG A 16 -5.18 3.37 9.61
C ARG A 16 -4.78 2.93 11.02
N ARG A 17 -3.84 3.66 11.64
CA ARG A 17 -3.42 3.38 13.03
C ARG A 17 -4.55 3.57 14.03
N LEU A 18 -5.25 4.69 13.96
CA LEU A 18 -6.40 4.97 14.82
C LEU A 18 -7.46 3.86 14.70
N ARG A 19 -7.75 3.42 13.47
CA ARG A 19 -8.70 2.32 13.24
C ARG A 19 -8.22 1.00 13.86
N ALA A 20 -6.94 0.68 13.73
CA ALA A 20 -6.35 -0.53 14.31
C ALA A 20 -6.39 -0.50 15.84
N GLU A 21 -6.12 0.65 16.45
CA GLU A 21 -6.19 0.86 17.90
C GLU A 21 -7.62 0.75 18.43
N LEU A 22 -8.58 1.43 17.79
CA LEU A 22 -9.99 1.34 18.17
C LEU A 22 -10.54 -0.08 18.04
N ALA A 23 -10.12 -0.82 16.99
CA ALA A 23 -10.49 -2.22 16.81
C ALA A 23 -9.92 -3.10 17.92
N ARG A 24 -8.64 -2.89 18.29
CA ARG A 24 -8.01 -3.58 19.42
C ARG A 24 -8.72 -3.29 20.73
N ASP A 25 -9.01 -2.03 21.03
CA ASP A 25 -9.67 -1.64 22.27
C ASP A 25 -11.06 -2.26 22.37
N SER A 26 -11.80 -2.30 21.26
CA SER A 26 -13.11 -2.97 21.19
C SER A 26 -12.99 -4.48 21.41
N ALA A 27 -11.97 -5.13 20.82
CA ALA A 27 -11.73 -6.55 20.98
C ALA A 27 -11.34 -6.91 22.43
N VAL A 28 -10.44 -6.13 23.04
CA VAL A 28 -10.05 -6.28 24.45
C VAL A 28 -11.25 -6.08 25.36
N HIS A 29 -12.05 -5.05 25.13
CA HIS A 29 -13.25 -4.78 25.92
C HIS A 29 -14.23 -5.96 25.87
N PHE A 30 -14.49 -6.49 24.67
CA PHE A 30 -15.34 -7.65 24.49
C PHE A 30 -14.77 -8.91 25.16
N ALA A 31 -13.46 -9.15 25.03
CA ALA A 31 -12.79 -10.26 25.69
C ALA A 31 -12.92 -10.18 27.21
N TYR A 32 -12.73 -9.01 27.82
CA TYR A 32 -12.88 -8.82 29.26
C TYR A 32 -14.31 -8.96 29.75
N GLN A 33 -15.30 -8.51 28.99
CA GLN A 33 -16.71 -8.74 29.33
C GLN A 33 -17.05 -10.24 29.38
N GLN A 34 -16.53 -11.03 28.44
CA GLN A 34 -16.74 -12.48 28.40
C GLN A 34 -15.87 -13.25 29.38
N HIS A 35 -14.68 -12.72 29.69
CA HIS A 35 -13.67 -13.35 30.53
C HIS A 35 -13.19 -12.40 31.64
N PRO A 36 -14.01 -12.10 32.67
CA PRO A 36 -13.61 -11.19 33.75
C PRO A 36 -12.35 -11.67 34.53
N ARG A 37 -12.08 -12.98 34.55
CA ARG A 37 -10.85 -13.52 35.16
C ARG A 37 -9.60 -13.12 34.37
N LEU A 38 -9.69 -13.02 33.04
CA LEU A 38 -8.58 -12.54 32.21
C LEU A 38 -8.25 -11.08 32.55
N GLU A 39 -9.26 -10.22 32.69
CA GLU A 39 -9.06 -8.84 33.11
C GLU A 39 -8.41 -8.76 34.51
N ALA A 40 -8.86 -9.60 35.45
CA ALA A 40 -8.27 -9.67 36.79
C ALA A 40 -6.80 -10.13 36.75
N LEU A 41 -6.47 -11.13 35.94
CA LEU A 41 -5.08 -11.57 35.73
C LEU A 41 -4.21 -10.45 35.17
N ASP A 42 -4.71 -9.71 34.18
CA ASP A 42 -3.94 -8.62 33.56
C ASP A 42 -3.72 -7.45 34.54
N ARG A 43 -4.70 -7.15 35.40
CA ARG A 43 -4.53 -6.21 36.52
C ARG A 43 -3.54 -6.70 37.58
N GLU A 44 -3.58 -7.99 37.93
CA GLU A 44 -2.64 -8.60 38.88
C GLU A 44 -1.19 -8.57 38.34
N ILE A 45 -1.00 -8.82 37.03
CA ILE A 45 0.29 -8.73 36.36
C ILE A 45 0.81 -7.28 36.40
N ALA A 46 -0.04 -6.30 36.07
CA ALA A 46 0.33 -4.88 36.13
C ALA A 46 0.75 -4.45 37.54
N ALA A 47 0.01 -4.89 38.58
CA ALA A 47 0.35 -4.63 39.97
C ALA A 47 1.69 -5.26 40.37
N ALA A 48 1.94 -6.52 39.98
CA ALA A 48 3.23 -7.17 40.22
C ALA A 48 4.40 -6.49 39.48
N GLY A 49 4.16 -5.93 38.30
CA GLY A 49 5.14 -5.11 37.59
C GLY A 49 5.48 -3.81 38.33
N ALA A 50 4.49 -3.15 38.91
CA ALA A 50 4.72 -1.98 39.75
C ALA A 50 5.49 -2.33 41.04
N ASP A 51 5.16 -3.45 41.68
CA ASP A 51 5.91 -3.96 42.84
C ASP A 51 7.38 -4.23 42.49
N LEU A 52 7.64 -4.81 41.31
CA LEU A 52 9.00 -5.09 40.84
C LEU A 52 9.83 -3.83 40.64
N LEU A 53 9.22 -2.74 40.13
CA LEU A 53 9.89 -1.45 40.01
C LEU A 53 10.23 -0.86 41.39
N LEU A 54 9.35 -1.00 42.37
CA LEU A 54 9.60 -0.52 43.74
C LEU A 54 10.69 -1.34 44.44
N GLU A 55 10.71 -2.67 44.26
CA GLU A 55 11.79 -3.54 44.76
C GLU A 55 13.16 -3.13 44.20
N ALA A 56 13.24 -2.70 42.94
CA ALA A 56 14.50 -2.26 42.32
C ALA A 56 15.05 -0.93 42.89
N ILE A 57 14.19 -0.09 43.49
CA ILE A 57 14.56 1.23 44.02
C ILE A 57 14.78 1.17 45.53
N GLU A 58 14.19 0.19 46.23
CA GLU A 58 14.28 0.02 47.69
C GLU A 58 15.04 -1.26 48.08
N PRO A 59 16.33 -1.16 48.47
CA PRO A 59 17.20 -2.32 48.72
C PRO A 59 16.78 -3.25 49.88
N ARG A 60 15.81 -2.83 50.70
CA ARG A 60 15.33 -3.59 51.87
C ARG A 60 14.03 -4.33 51.59
N ARG A 61 13.42 -4.15 50.42
CA ARG A 61 12.16 -4.79 50.07
C ARG A 61 12.43 -6.24 49.65
N PRO A 62 11.62 -7.23 50.08
CA PRO A 62 11.82 -8.62 49.68
C PRO A 62 11.66 -8.78 48.16
N GLU A 63 12.58 -9.51 47.50
CA GLU A 63 12.51 -9.79 46.05
C GLU A 63 11.47 -10.89 45.74
N ALA A 64 10.17 -10.54 45.80
CA ALA A 64 9.08 -11.49 45.59
C ALA A 64 8.26 -11.18 44.33
N ALA A 65 8.26 -9.93 43.86
CA ALA A 65 7.45 -9.49 42.73
C ALA A 65 7.82 -10.22 41.43
N ARG A 66 9.10 -10.52 41.22
CA ARG A 66 9.56 -11.22 40.01
C ARG A 66 8.97 -12.62 39.89
N ALA A 67 9.01 -13.40 40.97
CA ALA A 67 8.46 -14.76 41.01
C ALA A 67 6.92 -14.74 40.89
N ARG A 68 6.27 -13.78 41.55
CA ARG A 68 4.82 -13.56 41.43
C ARG A 68 4.42 -13.22 39.99
N MET A 69 5.12 -12.29 39.35
CA MET A 69 4.86 -11.89 37.96
C MET A 69 5.04 -13.05 36.98
N ALA A 70 6.06 -13.90 37.18
CA ALA A 70 6.28 -15.08 36.35
C ALA A 70 5.10 -16.06 36.43
N ARG A 71 4.64 -16.39 37.65
CA ARG A 71 3.47 -17.26 37.87
C ARG A 71 2.20 -16.68 37.23
N LEU A 72 1.95 -15.39 37.42
CA LEU A 72 0.77 -14.74 36.82
C LEU A 72 0.80 -14.75 35.29
N LYS A 73 1.98 -14.64 34.66
CA LYS A 73 2.12 -14.76 33.20
C LYS A 73 1.87 -16.19 32.71
N GLU A 74 2.30 -17.19 33.47
CA GLU A 74 1.98 -18.60 33.20
C GLU A 74 0.47 -18.84 33.31
N ASP A 75 -0.16 -18.37 34.39
CA ASP A 75 -1.61 -18.46 34.60
C ASP A 75 -2.40 -17.78 33.47
N ARG A 76 -1.96 -16.58 33.04
CA ARG A 76 -2.55 -15.88 31.89
C ARG A 76 -2.43 -16.71 30.62
N SER A 77 -1.26 -17.26 30.34
CA SER A 77 -1.02 -18.07 29.12
C SER A 77 -1.88 -19.34 29.11
N ALA A 78 -1.98 -20.01 30.26
CA ALA A 78 -2.84 -21.17 30.43
C ALA A 78 -4.32 -20.82 30.27
N TYR A 79 -4.75 -19.67 30.82
CA TYR A 79 -6.12 -19.17 30.67
C TYR A 79 -6.47 -18.90 29.22
N LEU A 80 -5.61 -18.17 28.49
CA LEU A 80 -5.81 -17.88 27.07
C LEU A 80 -5.95 -19.17 26.24
N LEU A 81 -5.07 -20.15 26.50
CA LEU A 81 -5.12 -21.45 25.82
C LEU A 81 -6.41 -22.22 26.14
N ALA A 82 -6.80 -22.30 27.42
CA ALA A 82 -7.99 -23.02 27.86
C ALA A 82 -9.30 -22.43 27.28
N HIS A 83 -9.31 -21.12 27.03
CA HIS A 83 -10.45 -20.40 26.48
C HIS A 83 -10.34 -20.10 24.97
N GLN A 84 -9.31 -20.62 24.30
CA GLN A 84 -9.06 -20.41 22.86
C GLN A 84 -8.98 -18.93 22.47
N ILE A 85 -8.47 -18.09 23.37
CA ILE A 85 -8.26 -16.66 23.13
C ILE A 85 -6.86 -16.51 22.50
N PRO A 86 -6.74 -15.87 21.32
CA PRO A 86 -5.44 -15.63 20.71
C PRO A 86 -4.51 -14.85 21.65
N PRO A 87 -3.22 -15.22 21.78
CA PRO A 87 -2.30 -14.52 22.68
C PRO A 87 -2.02 -13.06 22.26
N ASP A 88 -2.31 -12.71 21.01
CA ASP A 88 -2.19 -11.39 20.40
C ASP A 88 -3.52 -10.61 20.35
N PHE A 89 -4.58 -11.06 21.04
CA PHE A 89 -5.91 -10.42 21.00
C PHE A 89 -5.89 -8.94 21.43
N ASP A 90 -4.91 -8.58 22.26
CA ASP A 90 -4.67 -7.25 22.80
C ASP A 90 -3.70 -6.41 21.95
N GLN A 91 -3.29 -6.91 20.78
CA GLN A 91 -2.40 -6.19 19.86
C GLN A 91 -3.17 -5.58 18.67
N PRO A 92 -2.86 -4.35 18.27
CA PRO A 92 -3.44 -3.74 17.08
C PRO A 92 -2.97 -4.47 15.81
N ARG A 93 -3.92 -4.73 14.91
CA ARG A 93 -3.62 -5.29 13.59
C ARG A 93 -3.52 -4.17 12.56
N TYR A 94 -2.29 -3.72 12.32
CA TYR A 94 -2.01 -2.67 11.34
C TYR A 94 -2.19 -3.16 9.90
N THR A 95 -2.48 -2.24 9.00
CA THR A 95 -2.65 -2.54 7.57
C THR A 95 -1.32 -2.94 6.93
N CYS A 96 -0.24 -2.22 7.26
CA CYS A 96 1.11 -2.61 6.90
C CYS A 96 1.81 -3.31 8.07
N PRO A 97 2.17 -4.60 7.94
CA PRO A 97 2.87 -5.32 9.01
C PRO A 97 4.35 -4.94 9.13
N ILE A 98 4.92 -4.22 8.16
CA ILE A 98 6.34 -3.85 8.14
C ILE A 98 6.57 -2.54 8.91
N CYS A 99 5.83 -1.50 8.52
CA CYS A 99 5.97 -0.17 9.14
C CYS A 99 4.93 0.13 10.20
N HIS A 100 3.96 -0.77 10.44
CA HIS A 100 2.84 -0.52 11.37
C HIS A 100 2.10 0.78 11.04
N ASP A 101 1.86 1.00 9.75
CA ASP A 101 1.21 2.20 9.21
C ASP A 101 1.92 3.52 9.58
N THR A 102 3.24 3.53 9.72
CA THR A 102 4.04 4.77 9.83
C THR A 102 4.52 5.29 8.47
N GLY A 103 4.60 4.41 7.47
CA GLY A 103 5.16 4.70 6.16
C GLY A 103 6.69 4.64 6.08
N GLU A 104 7.38 4.34 7.19
CA GLU A 104 8.84 4.26 7.29
C GLU A 104 9.26 3.00 8.08
N HIS A 105 10.33 2.34 7.65
CA HIS A 105 10.95 1.21 8.33
C HIS A 105 12.47 1.33 8.18
N ASP A 106 13.22 1.20 9.28
CA ASP A 106 14.68 1.34 9.30
C ASP A 106 15.24 2.65 8.71
N GLY A 107 14.53 3.76 8.89
CA GLY A 107 14.95 5.08 8.36
C GLY A 107 14.67 5.28 6.87
N GLU A 108 14.06 4.28 6.21
CA GLU A 108 13.72 4.30 4.80
C GLU A 108 12.22 4.21 4.57
N ARG A 109 11.76 4.70 3.42
CA ARG A 109 10.34 4.61 3.04
C ARG A 109 9.96 3.13 2.93
N CYS A 110 8.91 2.75 3.65
CA CYS A 110 8.38 1.40 3.56
C CYS A 110 7.86 1.14 2.14
N SER A 111 7.89 -0.12 1.69
CA SER A 111 7.35 -0.54 0.39
C SER A 111 5.88 -0.14 0.19
N CYS A 112 5.09 -0.07 1.27
CA CYS A 112 3.69 0.39 1.21
C CYS A 112 3.55 1.88 0.86
N TYR A 113 4.62 2.68 1.00
CA TYR A 113 4.61 4.10 0.73
C TYR A 113 4.36 4.38 -0.75
N GLN A 114 5.06 3.70 -1.66
CA GLN A 114 4.88 3.89 -3.10
C GLN A 114 3.50 3.42 -3.56
N ALA A 115 3.03 2.28 -3.01
CA ALA A 115 1.69 1.76 -3.26
C ALA A 115 0.58 2.75 -2.86
N LEU A 116 0.82 3.60 -1.85
CA LEU A 116 -0.10 4.67 -1.47
C LEU A 116 0.11 5.96 -2.27
N LEU A 117 1.35 6.31 -2.56
CA LEU A 117 1.73 7.55 -3.25
C LEU A 117 1.23 7.58 -4.70
N VAL A 118 1.41 6.48 -5.44
CA VAL A 118 1.10 6.41 -6.87
C VAL A 118 -0.39 6.73 -7.13
N PRO A 119 -1.37 6.08 -6.47
CA PRO A 119 -2.78 6.43 -6.63
C PRO A 119 -3.10 7.90 -6.32
N LEU A 120 -2.50 8.47 -5.28
CA LEU A 120 -2.72 9.87 -4.90
C LEU A 120 -2.19 10.85 -5.95
N LEU A 121 -1.02 10.57 -6.52
CA LEU A 121 -0.46 11.38 -7.62
C LEU A 121 -1.35 11.31 -8.87
N PHE A 122 -1.92 10.13 -9.13
CA PHE A 122 -2.83 9.91 -10.24
C PHE A 122 -4.12 10.71 -10.11
N ASP A 123 -4.74 10.65 -8.93
CA ASP A 123 -5.97 11.37 -8.62
C ASP A 123 -5.74 12.88 -8.76
N GLU A 124 -4.64 13.39 -8.18
CA GLU A 124 -4.26 14.80 -8.26
C GLU A 124 -4.00 15.26 -9.70
N ALA A 125 -3.38 14.41 -10.53
CA ALA A 125 -3.10 14.71 -11.93
C ALA A 125 -4.33 14.56 -12.85
N ASN A 126 -5.50 14.20 -12.32
CA ASN A 126 -6.72 13.90 -13.08
C ASN A 126 -6.51 12.79 -14.15
N LEU A 127 -5.54 11.92 -13.92
CA LEU A 127 -5.16 10.85 -14.85
C LEU A 127 -6.02 9.59 -14.68
N ASN A 128 -7.02 9.60 -13.80
CA ASN A 128 -7.98 8.51 -13.68
C ASN A 128 -8.68 8.15 -14.98
N SER A 129 -8.82 9.13 -15.88
CA SER A 129 -9.35 8.92 -17.21
C SER A 129 -8.46 8.04 -18.09
N LEU A 130 -7.15 7.90 -17.78
CA LEU A 130 -6.18 7.08 -18.52
C LEU A 130 -6.48 5.58 -18.43
N LYS A 131 -7.13 5.11 -17.36
CA LYS A 131 -7.40 3.67 -17.14
C LYS A 131 -8.18 2.99 -18.28
N ARG A 132 -8.93 3.76 -19.07
CA ARG A 132 -9.69 3.27 -20.23
C ARG A 132 -8.84 3.09 -21.50
N PHE A 133 -7.67 3.74 -21.54
CA PHE A 133 -6.77 3.73 -22.69
C PHE A 133 -5.71 2.64 -22.47
N ARG A 134 -5.87 1.52 -23.14
CA ARG A 134 -5.01 0.36 -23.03
C ARG A 134 -4.68 -0.17 -24.43
N PHE A 135 -3.56 -0.87 -24.56
CA PHE A 135 -3.21 -1.51 -25.83
C PHE A 135 -4.18 -2.62 -26.24
N ASP A 136 -4.91 -3.21 -25.29
CA ASP A 136 -5.93 -4.24 -25.53
C ASP A 136 -7.26 -3.64 -26.05
N THR A 137 -7.59 -2.39 -25.71
CA THR A 137 -8.75 -1.66 -26.22
C THR A 137 -8.48 -0.95 -27.56
N PHE A 138 -7.29 -1.13 -28.13
CA PHE A 138 -6.92 -0.56 -29.41
C PHE A 138 -7.68 -1.22 -30.57
N ASP A 139 -8.46 -0.42 -31.30
CA ASP A 139 -9.20 -0.89 -32.47
C ASP A 139 -8.59 -0.36 -33.78
N ALA A 140 -7.92 -1.25 -34.51
CA ALA A 140 -7.31 -0.96 -35.81
C ALA A 140 -8.35 -0.78 -36.94
N SER A 141 -9.58 -1.26 -36.74
CA SER A 141 -10.64 -1.23 -37.76
C SER A 141 -11.12 0.20 -38.05
N LEU A 142 -10.95 1.11 -37.08
CA LEU A 142 -11.20 2.55 -37.21
C LEU A 142 -10.34 3.24 -38.29
N PHE A 143 -9.25 2.59 -38.71
CA PHE A 143 -8.33 3.09 -39.71
C PHE A 143 -8.54 2.38 -41.05
N SER A 144 -8.50 3.16 -42.14
CA SER A 144 -8.60 2.63 -43.49
C SER A 144 -7.47 1.65 -43.79
N ASP A 145 -7.82 0.54 -44.43
CA ASP A 145 -6.85 -0.42 -44.94
C ASP A 145 -6.35 -0.08 -46.36
N GLN A 146 -6.91 0.94 -46.97
CA GLN A 146 -6.52 1.37 -48.31
C GLN A 146 -5.36 2.36 -48.23
N ALA A 147 -4.25 2.01 -48.88
CA ALA A 147 -3.16 2.94 -49.10
C ALA A 147 -3.59 4.03 -50.09
N ASN A 148 -3.26 5.28 -49.77
CA ASN A 148 -3.47 6.42 -50.65
C ASN A 148 -2.32 7.41 -50.46
N PRO A 149 -1.22 7.26 -51.23
CA PRO A 149 -0.04 8.10 -51.10
C PRO A 149 -0.33 9.59 -51.31
N ALA A 150 -1.29 9.94 -52.16
CA ALA A 150 -1.67 11.33 -52.41
C ALA A 150 -2.33 11.98 -51.18
N LEU A 151 -3.11 11.21 -50.41
CA LEU A 151 -3.83 11.70 -49.23
C LEU A 151 -2.99 11.60 -47.94
N TYR A 152 -2.27 10.49 -47.78
CA TYR A 152 -1.58 10.12 -46.54
C TYR A 152 -0.07 10.33 -46.59
N GLN A 153 0.49 10.70 -47.75
CA GLN A 153 1.93 10.93 -47.94
C GLN A 153 2.79 9.72 -47.53
N SER A 154 2.24 8.52 -47.73
CA SER A 154 2.86 7.24 -47.39
C SER A 154 2.29 6.12 -48.26
N ASP A 155 3.13 5.15 -48.59
CA ASP A 155 2.75 3.94 -49.32
C ASP A 155 1.99 2.92 -48.45
N LEU A 156 2.01 3.13 -47.12
CA LEU A 156 1.30 2.28 -46.16
C LEU A 156 -0.13 2.80 -45.93
N SER A 157 -1.07 1.88 -45.74
CA SER A 157 -2.41 2.25 -45.28
C SER A 157 -2.37 2.84 -43.86
N PRO A 158 -3.30 3.75 -43.51
CA PRO A 158 -3.41 4.27 -42.14
C PRO A 158 -3.44 3.16 -41.08
N ARG A 159 -4.12 2.03 -41.38
CA ARG A 159 -4.17 0.85 -40.52
C ARG A 159 -2.80 0.22 -40.32
N GLN A 160 -2.03 0.03 -41.39
CA GLN A 160 -0.68 -0.51 -41.30
C GLN A 160 0.26 0.41 -40.49
N GLN A 161 0.16 1.73 -40.70
CA GLN A 161 0.97 2.71 -39.97
C GLN A 161 0.68 2.67 -38.47
N ILE A 162 -0.59 2.71 -38.06
CA ILE A 162 -0.94 2.73 -36.63
C ILE A 162 -0.62 1.40 -35.94
N LEU A 163 -0.73 0.27 -36.65
CA LEU A 163 -0.28 -1.03 -36.13
C LEU A 163 1.24 -1.06 -35.92
N GLY A 164 2.01 -0.46 -36.82
CA GLY A 164 3.46 -0.26 -36.63
C GLY A 164 3.75 0.59 -35.40
N LEU A 165 3.08 1.74 -35.26
CA LEU A 165 3.22 2.62 -34.10
C LEU A 165 2.83 1.92 -32.78
N LYS A 166 1.76 1.10 -32.78
CA LYS A 166 1.38 0.29 -31.62
C LYS A 166 2.50 -0.65 -31.20
N ARG A 167 3.08 -1.40 -32.15
CA ARG A 167 4.19 -2.34 -31.87
C ARG A 167 5.41 -1.62 -31.31
N VAL A 168 5.79 -0.48 -31.89
CA VAL A 168 6.91 0.33 -31.39
C VAL A 168 6.60 0.88 -30.00
N SER A 169 5.34 1.27 -29.73
CA SER A 169 4.91 1.74 -28.41
C SER A 169 4.98 0.63 -27.35
N GLU A 170 4.56 -0.59 -27.69
CA GLU A 170 4.67 -1.76 -26.80
C GLU A 170 6.13 -2.12 -26.52
N GLN A 171 7.00 -2.04 -27.54
CA GLN A 171 8.45 -2.25 -27.38
C GLN A 171 9.09 -1.18 -26.49
N PHE A 172 8.70 0.08 -26.67
CA PHE A 172 9.17 1.18 -25.82
C PHE A 172 8.81 0.95 -24.35
N VAL A 173 7.58 0.52 -24.07
CA VAL A 173 7.16 0.17 -22.71
C VAL A 173 7.98 -1.00 -22.15
N ALA A 174 8.21 -2.05 -22.95
CA ALA A 174 8.99 -3.21 -22.52
C ALA A 174 10.48 -2.89 -22.25
N GLN A 175 11.01 -1.84 -22.87
CA GLN A 175 12.41 -1.43 -22.77
C GLN A 175 12.59 -0.12 -22.00
N PHE A 176 11.57 0.38 -21.31
CA PHE A 176 11.55 1.75 -20.78
C PHE A 176 12.74 2.09 -19.89
N ASP A 177 13.15 1.16 -19.02
CA ASP A 177 14.27 1.34 -18.09
C ASP A 177 15.65 1.01 -18.69
N ALA A 178 15.71 0.51 -19.92
CA ALA A 178 16.98 0.21 -20.57
C ALA A 178 17.73 1.52 -20.90
N PRO A 179 19.04 1.61 -20.61
CA PRO A 179 19.80 2.86 -20.74
C PRO A 179 19.87 3.40 -22.19
N ASP A 180 19.71 2.52 -23.18
CA ASP A 180 19.75 2.88 -24.60
C ASP A 180 18.39 3.28 -25.19
N THR A 181 17.31 3.20 -24.40
CA THR A 181 15.96 3.53 -24.85
C THR A 181 15.81 5.02 -25.07
N ARG A 182 15.42 5.40 -26.29
CA ARG A 182 15.23 6.80 -26.68
C ARG A 182 13.76 7.23 -26.52
N SER A 183 13.55 8.50 -26.19
CA SER A 183 12.22 9.11 -26.16
C SER A 183 11.51 9.00 -27.52
N MET A 184 10.20 8.76 -27.50
CA MET A 184 9.36 8.77 -28.69
C MET A 184 8.73 10.14 -28.92
N LEU A 185 8.76 10.60 -30.17
CA LEU A 185 8.09 11.82 -30.63
C LEU A 185 7.01 11.48 -31.65
N PHE A 186 5.75 11.76 -31.31
CA PHE A 186 4.61 11.55 -32.20
C PHE A 186 4.30 12.81 -33.02
N ILE A 187 4.51 12.77 -34.34
CA ILE A 187 4.21 13.88 -35.25
C ILE A 187 3.10 13.45 -36.22
N GLY A 188 2.09 14.30 -36.43
CA GLY A 188 1.05 14.05 -37.42
C GLY A 188 -0.21 14.87 -37.22
N LYS A 189 -1.10 14.85 -38.22
CA LYS A 189 -2.39 15.57 -38.20
C LYS A 189 -3.27 15.16 -37.01
N PRO A 190 -4.22 16.00 -36.55
CA PRO A 190 -5.23 15.58 -35.57
C PRO A 190 -5.98 14.32 -36.03
N GLY A 191 -6.47 13.52 -35.07
CA GLY A 191 -7.27 12.33 -35.36
C GLY A 191 -6.48 11.07 -35.78
N THR A 192 -5.15 11.09 -35.79
CA THR A 192 -4.33 9.94 -36.22
C THR A 192 -3.94 8.98 -35.07
N GLY A 193 -4.68 8.96 -33.95
CA GLY A 193 -4.42 8.03 -32.84
C GLY A 193 -3.22 8.33 -31.93
N LYS A 194 -2.45 9.38 -32.17
CA LYS A 194 -1.24 9.74 -31.37
C LYS A 194 -1.53 9.86 -29.87
N THR A 195 -2.53 10.66 -29.50
CA THR A 195 -2.91 10.89 -28.09
C THR A 195 -3.38 9.59 -27.42
N PHE A 196 -4.08 8.72 -28.16
CA PHE A 196 -4.50 7.41 -27.65
C PHE A 196 -3.29 6.52 -27.33
N LEU A 197 -2.32 6.43 -28.24
CA LEU A 197 -1.10 5.65 -28.00
C LEU A 197 -0.26 6.20 -26.85
N MET A 198 -0.13 7.53 -26.75
CA MET A 198 0.55 8.16 -25.60
C MET A 198 -0.14 7.81 -24.27
N ALA A 199 -1.48 7.82 -24.24
CA ALA A 199 -2.26 7.41 -23.07
C ALA A 199 -2.07 5.91 -22.74
N CYS A 200 -2.01 5.04 -23.75
CA CYS A 200 -1.72 3.62 -23.57
C CYS A 200 -0.33 3.36 -22.99
N ILE A 201 0.69 4.07 -23.50
CA ILE A 201 2.07 4.00 -22.98
C ILE A 201 2.09 4.41 -21.52
N ALA A 202 1.50 5.58 -21.20
CA ALA A 202 1.44 6.06 -19.83
C ALA A 202 0.76 5.04 -18.90
N GLN A 203 -0.42 4.52 -19.28
CA GLN A 203 -1.13 3.53 -18.48
C GLN A 203 -0.31 2.23 -18.30
N ALA A 204 0.37 1.77 -19.35
CA ALA A 204 1.14 0.53 -19.29
C ALA A 204 2.39 0.67 -18.39
N LEU A 205 3.08 1.81 -18.42
CA LEU A 205 4.20 2.08 -17.50
C LEU A 205 3.72 2.19 -16.05
N LEU A 206 2.54 2.78 -15.85
CA LEU A 206 1.97 2.93 -14.51
C LEU A 206 1.49 1.60 -13.93
N ASP A 207 1.04 0.66 -14.76
CA ASP A 207 0.72 -0.71 -14.36
C ASP A 207 2.00 -1.49 -13.91
N GLN A 208 3.20 -1.05 -14.30
CA GLN A 208 4.48 -1.68 -13.92
C GLN A 208 5.04 -1.16 -12.59
N GLY A 209 4.69 0.06 -12.17
CA GLY A 209 5.01 0.63 -10.85
C GLY A 209 6.07 1.72 -10.84
#